data_AF-A0A817MUE4-F1
#
_entry.id   AF-A0A817MUE4-F1
#
_cell.length_a   1.000
_cell.length_b   1.000
_cell.length_c   1.000
_cell.angle_alpha   90.00
_cell.angle_beta   90.00
_cell.angle_gamma   90.00
#
_symmetry.space_group_name_H-M   'P 1'
#
loop_
_entity.id
_entity.type
_entity.pdbx_description
1 polymer ?
#
loop_
_entity_poly.entity_id
_entity_poly.type
_entity_poly.pdbx_seq_one_letter_code
_entity_poly.pdbx_strand_id
1 'polypeptide(L)'
;MFSNTSRSLLVQFSEDYAQIHGRIVFPLTILGILTSIVTIIILNRRNFQTPTNLILQHVAFFDTIVLISYNIYSFYFYILHDPNPFVGQSRFWPRFAIFHSNIGLTAHSIALWLTCLLAIIRYTIISKTKQTSVNSTHVMILIWLVALLICLLMIPNYLVWNVVCVPAHKLLPTSYPLNSTETVYWVSSATGESLEKISFGILAICLKISPVLILIIFSILLILNIRHARQIRERLRHNYSSINSSSNIKVEMRTTTMLV
;
A
#
# COMPACT_ATOMS: atom_id res chain seq x y z
N MET A 1 -12.92 -27.61 -26.71
CA MET A 1 -11.55 -27.93 -27.17
C MET A 1 -10.54 -26.82 -26.85
N PHE A 2 -10.92 -25.54 -26.86
CA PHE A 2 -10.05 -24.42 -26.45
C PHE A 2 -9.64 -24.40 -24.96
N SER A 3 -10.37 -25.08 -24.06
CA SER A 3 -10.11 -25.02 -22.61
C SER A 3 -8.86 -25.76 -22.16
N ASN A 4 -8.48 -26.87 -22.81
CA ASN A 4 -7.36 -27.71 -22.36
C ASN A 4 -6.00 -27.11 -22.74
N THR A 5 -5.90 -26.51 -23.93
CA THR A 5 -4.67 -25.85 -24.40
C THR A 5 -4.39 -24.55 -23.62
N SER A 6 -5.42 -23.78 -23.30
CA SER A 6 -5.27 -22.61 -22.42
C SER A 6 -4.86 -23.03 -21.00
N ARG A 7 -5.41 -24.14 -20.50
CA ARG A 7 -5.04 -24.66 -19.18
C ARG A 7 -3.61 -25.16 -19.13
N SER A 8 -3.10 -25.82 -20.18
CA SER A 8 -1.70 -26.26 -20.25
C SER A 8 -0.72 -25.08 -20.35
N LEU A 9 -1.05 -24.04 -21.14
CA LEU A 9 -0.22 -22.83 -21.24
C LEU A 9 -0.15 -22.06 -19.91
N LEU A 10 -1.27 -21.96 -19.18
CA LEU A 10 -1.31 -21.31 -17.88
C LEU A 10 -0.49 -22.07 -16.82
N VAL A 11 -0.52 -23.40 -16.85
CA VAL A 11 0.29 -24.23 -15.95
C VAL A 11 1.77 -24.04 -16.24
N GLN A 12 2.16 -24.09 -17.51
CA GLN A 12 3.56 -23.88 -17.92
C GLN A 12 4.05 -22.48 -17.55
N PHE A 13 3.25 -21.44 -17.81
CA PHE A 13 3.58 -20.07 -17.38
C PHE A 13 3.71 -19.95 -15.86
N SER A 14 2.83 -20.61 -15.10
CA SER A 14 2.87 -20.59 -13.63
C SER A 14 4.15 -21.23 -13.10
N GLU A 15 4.62 -22.32 -13.70
CA GLU A 15 5.86 -23.00 -13.31
C GLU A 15 7.10 -22.14 -13.63
N ASP A 16 7.17 -21.58 -14.84
CA ASP A 16 8.26 -20.69 -15.25
C ASP A 16 8.32 -19.41 -14.39
N TYR A 17 7.15 -18.83 -14.10
CA TYR A 17 7.03 -17.64 -13.26
C TYR A 17 7.47 -17.93 -11.82
N ALA A 18 7.08 -19.08 -11.26
CA ALA A 18 7.41 -19.43 -9.87
C ALA A 18 8.93 -19.47 -9.63
N GLN A 19 9.70 -20.01 -10.59
CA GLN A 19 11.17 -20.11 -10.48
C GLN A 19 11.86 -18.73 -10.46
N ILE A 20 11.34 -17.78 -11.22
CA ILE A 20 11.94 -16.45 -11.35
C ILE A 20 11.46 -15.53 -10.22
N HIS A 21 10.18 -15.62 -9.88
CA HIS A 21 9.52 -14.71 -8.93
C HIS A 21 10.18 -14.73 -7.56
N GLY A 22 10.43 -15.93 -7.00
CA GLY A 22 11.05 -16.06 -5.69
C GLY A 22 12.44 -15.40 -5.60
N ARG A 23 13.26 -15.57 -6.64
CA ARG A 23 14.64 -15.06 -6.69
C ARG A 23 14.71 -13.53 -6.79
N ILE A 24 13.76 -12.92 -7.48
CA ILE A 24 13.72 -11.47 -7.67
C ILE A 24 13.07 -10.78 -6.47
N VAL A 25 11.98 -11.32 -5.94
CA VAL A 25 11.22 -10.62 -4.89
C VAL A 25 11.93 -10.64 -3.54
N PHE A 26 12.70 -11.69 -3.23
CA PHE A 26 13.45 -11.74 -1.98
C PHE A 26 14.43 -10.56 -1.78
N PRO A 27 15.38 -10.25 -2.70
CA PRO A 27 16.25 -9.09 -2.54
C PRO A 27 15.49 -7.76 -2.62
N LEU A 28 14.45 -7.65 -3.46
CA LEU A 28 13.63 -6.43 -3.55
C LEU A 28 12.93 -6.11 -2.23
N THR A 29 12.43 -7.12 -1.53
CA THR A 29 11.77 -6.92 -0.23
C THR A 29 12.75 -6.48 0.86
N ILE A 30 14.01 -6.94 0.82
CA ILE A 30 15.08 -6.44 1.71
C ILE A 30 15.34 -4.95 1.45
N LEU A 31 15.52 -4.56 0.19
CA LEU A 31 15.73 -3.15 -0.18
C LEU A 31 14.53 -2.28 0.22
N GLY A 32 13.31 -2.80 0.05
CA GLY A 32 12.08 -2.14 0.49
C GLY A 32 12.06 -1.90 1.99
N ILE A 33 12.40 -2.91 2.81
CA ILE A 33 12.46 -2.79 4.27
C ILE A 33 13.46 -1.69 4.67
N LEU A 34 14.67 -1.71 4.09
CA LEU A 34 15.69 -0.69 4.36
C LEU A 34 15.17 0.72 4.04
N THR A 35 14.52 0.89 2.89
CA THR A 35 13.98 2.18 2.44
C THR A 35 12.88 2.69 3.38
N SER A 36 11.96 1.81 3.79
CA SER A 36 10.89 2.15 4.73
C SER A 36 11.42 2.50 6.12
N ILE A 37 12.43 1.78 6.61
CA ILE A 37 13.11 2.10 7.89
C ILE A 37 13.77 3.48 7.82
N VAL A 38 14.49 3.78 6.74
CA VAL A 38 15.10 5.10 6.54
C VAL A 38 14.03 6.20 6.55
N THR A 39 12.89 5.96 5.92
CA THR A 39 11.76 6.91 5.91
C THR A 39 11.24 7.15 7.33
N ILE A 40 11.06 6.11 8.13
CA ILE A 40 10.65 6.24 9.54
C ILE A 40 11.67 7.05 10.33
N ILE A 41 12.97 6.75 10.20
CA ILE A 41 14.05 7.45 10.91
C ILE A 41 14.10 8.94 10.54
N ILE A 42 13.99 9.26 9.26
CA ILE A 42 14.02 10.65 8.77
C ILE A 42 12.83 11.43 9.32
N LEU A 43 11.61 10.86 9.25
CA LEU A 43 10.38 11.53 9.68
C LEU A 43 10.27 11.64 11.21
N ASN A 44 10.95 10.79 11.98
CA ASN A 44 10.96 10.85 13.44
C ASN A 44 11.74 12.06 14.00
N ARG A 45 12.55 12.75 13.19
CA ARG A 45 13.30 13.93 13.64
C ARG A 45 12.33 15.06 14.04
N ARG A 46 12.56 15.69 15.19
CA ARG A 46 11.69 16.72 15.82
C ARG A 46 11.27 17.85 14.87
N ASN A 47 12.14 18.25 13.95
CA ASN A 47 11.88 19.31 12.98
C ASN A 47 10.90 18.93 11.86
N PHE A 48 10.59 17.64 11.69
CA PHE A 48 9.70 17.10 10.65
C PHE A 48 8.33 16.65 11.19
N GLN A 49 7.98 16.97 12.44
CA GLN A 49 6.72 16.55 13.07
C GLN A 49 5.50 17.37 12.59
N THR A 50 5.17 17.25 11.31
CA THR A 50 3.93 17.78 10.72
C THR A 50 2.85 16.69 10.69
N PRO A 51 1.54 17.03 10.73
CA PRO A 51 0.46 16.03 10.65
C PRO A 51 0.56 15.13 9.41
N THR A 52 0.97 15.69 8.28
CA THR A 52 1.26 14.98 7.01
C THR A 52 2.38 13.96 7.18
N ASN A 53 3.48 14.36 7.82
CA ASN A 53 4.64 13.49 8.03
C ASN A 53 4.36 12.39 9.06
N LEU A 54 3.50 12.67 10.05
CA LEU A 54 3.04 11.67 11.02
C LEU A 54 2.27 10.55 10.32
N ILE A 55 1.35 10.88 9.39
CA ILE A 55 0.67 9.85 8.58
C ILE A 55 1.67 9.09 7.71
N LEU A 56 2.58 9.80 7.03
CA LEU A 56 3.57 9.17 6.15
C LEU A 56 4.48 8.17 6.92
N GLN A 57 4.82 8.48 8.17
CA GLN A 57 5.55 7.58 9.06
C GLN A 57 4.77 6.29 9.34
N HIS A 58 3.45 6.39 9.59
CA HIS A 58 2.61 5.22 9.83
C HIS A 58 2.38 4.40 8.55
N VAL A 59 2.26 5.04 7.39
CA VAL A 59 2.25 4.35 6.08
C VAL A 59 3.52 3.50 5.92
N ALA A 60 4.69 4.10 6.14
CA ALA A 60 5.97 3.38 6.05
C ALA A 60 6.09 2.25 7.09
N PHE A 61 5.51 2.41 8.28
CA PHE A 61 5.44 1.37 9.30
C PHE A 61 4.62 0.16 8.84
N PHE A 62 3.41 0.38 8.31
CA PHE A 62 2.57 -0.72 7.80
C PHE A 62 3.19 -1.39 6.56
N ASP A 63 3.79 -0.62 5.66
CA ASP A 63 4.52 -1.18 4.50
C ASP A 63 5.70 -2.07 4.96
N THR A 64 6.40 -1.68 6.03
CA THR A 64 7.48 -2.48 6.61
C THR A 64 6.96 -3.83 7.12
N ILE A 65 5.79 -3.86 7.78
CA ILE A 65 5.16 -5.11 8.24
C ILE A 65 4.87 -6.04 7.06
N VAL A 66 4.29 -5.51 5.97
CA VAL A 66 4.00 -6.29 4.75
C VAL A 66 5.28 -6.88 4.18
N LEU A 67 6.32 -6.07 4.04
CA LEU A 67 7.59 -6.49 3.44
C LEU A 67 8.33 -7.52 4.29
N ILE A 68 8.35 -7.37 5.62
CA ILE A 68 8.95 -8.35 6.53
C ILE A 68 8.21 -9.68 6.42
N SER A 69 6.87 -9.63 6.51
CA SER A 69 6.05 -10.85 6.45
C SER A 69 6.26 -11.58 5.12
N TYR A 70 6.29 -10.85 4.01
CA TYR A 70 6.55 -11.41 2.68
C TYR A 70 7.97 -11.94 2.55
N ASN A 71 8.96 -11.26 3.12
CA ASN A 71 10.35 -11.72 3.06
C ASN A 71 10.53 -13.09 3.74
N ILE A 72 9.93 -13.29 4.92
CA ILE A 72 9.93 -14.58 5.63
C ILE A 72 9.25 -15.66 4.80
N TYR A 73 8.06 -15.36 4.24
CA TYR A 73 7.33 -16.28 3.37
C TYR A 73 8.17 -16.66 2.14
N SER A 74 8.73 -15.66 1.46
CA SER A 74 9.51 -15.85 0.24
C SER A 74 10.79 -16.66 0.49
N PHE A 75 11.47 -16.40 1.61
CA PHE A 75 12.67 -17.15 1.99
C PHE A 75 12.34 -18.64 2.20
N TYR A 76 11.29 -18.94 2.94
CA TYR A 76 10.95 -20.33 3.22
C TYR A 76 10.42 -21.07 1.99
N PHE A 77 9.40 -20.51 1.33
CA PHE A 77 8.68 -21.20 0.26
C PHE A 77 9.43 -21.21 -1.07
N TYR A 78 10.21 -20.17 -1.39
CA TYR A 78 10.89 -20.07 -2.69
C TYR A 78 12.40 -20.31 -2.64
N ILE A 79 13.07 -20.11 -1.50
CA ILE A 79 14.53 -20.34 -1.42
C ILE A 79 14.83 -21.70 -0.80
N LEU A 80 14.16 -22.07 0.30
CA LEU A 80 14.48 -23.31 1.02
C LEU A 80 13.76 -24.55 0.49
N HIS A 81 12.55 -24.44 -0.06
CA HIS A 81 11.70 -25.61 -0.41
C HIS A 81 11.16 -25.62 -1.85
N ASP A 82 11.81 -24.91 -2.78
CA ASP A 82 11.55 -25.03 -4.23
C ASP A 82 12.15 -26.36 -4.73
N PRO A 83 11.39 -27.29 -5.38
CA PRO A 83 10.07 -27.15 -5.99
C PRO A 83 8.87 -27.76 -5.23
N ASN A 84 9.07 -28.42 -4.08
CA ASN A 84 7.99 -29.12 -3.36
C ASN A 84 7.76 -28.56 -1.96
N PRO A 85 7.21 -27.33 -1.82
CA PRO A 85 7.07 -26.66 -0.54
C PRO A 85 5.88 -27.14 0.29
N PHE A 86 5.34 -28.32 0.01
CA PHE A 86 4.20 -28.88 0.75
C PHE A 86 4.48 -30.31 1.24
N VAL A 87 5.60 -30.92 0.82
CA VAL A 87 5.97 -32.29 1.20
C VAL A 87 6.73 -32.29 2.52
N GLY A 88 6.30 -33.11 3.48
CA GLY A 88 6.98 -33.28 4.78
C GLY A 88 6.87 -32.08 5.74
N GLN A 89 6.03 -31.09 5.41
CA GLN A 89 5.96 -29.86 6.19
C GLN A 89 5.14 -30.01 7.48
N SER A 90 5.66 -29.43 8.55
CA SER A 90 4.89 -29.22 9.78
C SER A 90 3.65 -28.37 9.51
N ARG A 91 2.57 -28.64 10.25
CA ARG A 91 1.30 -27.88 10.22
C ARG A 91 1.49 -26.36 10.42
N PHE A 92 2.65 -25.94 10.93
CA PHE A 92 3.04 -24.54 11.11
C PHE A 92 3.09 -23.74 9.80
N TRP A 93 3.65 -24.27 8.72
CA TRP A 93 3.95 -23.48 7.51
C TRP A 93 2.70 -23.09 6.70
N PRO A 94 1.72 -23.97 6.47
CA PRO A 94 0.45 -23.57 5.85
C PRO A 94 -0.34 -22.59 6.73
N ARG A 95 -0.27 -22.71 8.06
CA ARG A 95 -0.86 -21.73 8.98
C ARG A 95 -0.16 -20.38 8.88
N PHE A 96 1.17 -20.39 8.78
CA PHE A 96 1.96 -19.19 8.55
C PHE A 96 1.61 -18.55 7.21
N ALA A 97 1.38 -19.32 6.15
CA ALA A 97 0.95 -18.80 4.84
C ALA A 97 -0.40 -18.07 4.92
N ILE A 98 -1.38 -18.66 5.62
CA ILE A 98 -2.68 -18.00 5.87
C ILE A 98 -2.46 -16.72 6.70
N PHE A 99 -1.68 -16.80 7.77
CA PHE A 99 -1.39 -15.64 8.62
C PHE A 99 -0.71 -14.51 7.84
N HIS A 100 0.34 -14.83 7.08
CA HIS A 100 1.08 -13.93 6.20
C HIS A 100 0.15 -13.24 5.19
N SER A 101 -0.69 -14.01 4.51
CA SER A 101 -1.64 -13.47 3.54
C SER A 101 -2.61 -12.47 4.19
N ASN A 102 -3.17 -12.81 5.33
CA ASN A 102 -4.13 -11.95 6.04
C ASN A 102 -3.48 -10.70 6.65
N ILE A 103 -2.33 -10.84 7.33
CA ILE A 103 -1.63 -9.69 7.92
C ILE A 103 -1.10 -8.76 6.84
N GLY A 104 -0.59 -9.31 5.73
CA GLY A 104 -0.14 -8.55 4.58
C GLY A 104 -1.28 -7.76 3.95
N LEU A 105 -2.42 -8.40 3.72
CA LEU A 105 -3.61 -7.73 3.18
C LEU A 105 -4.11 -6.62 4.11
N THR A 106 -4.17 -6.88 5.41
CA THR A 106 -4.63 -5.91 6.42
C THR A 106 -3.70 -4.72 6.49
N ALA A 107 -2.39 -4.93 6.67
CA ALA A 107 -1.41 -3.86 6.79
C ALA A 107 -1.34 -3.01 5.51
N HIS A 108 -1.32 -3.65 4.34
CA HIS A 108 -1.36 -2.93 3.06
C HIS A 108 -2.61 -2.06 2.92
N SER A 109 -3.77 -2.58 3.34
CA SER A 109 -5.02 -1.84 3.27
C SER A 109 -5.05 -0.65 4.22
N ILE A 110 -4.48 -0.79 5.42
CA ILE A 110 -4.31 0.34 6.34
C ILE A 110 -3.43 1.41 5.69
N ALA A 111 -2.28 1.03 5.12
CA ALA A 111 -1.38 1.96 4.42
C ALA A 111 -2.08 2.71 3.27
N LEU A 112 -2.91 2.03 2.48
CA LEU A 112 -3.72 2.65 1.42
C LEU A 112 -4.71 3.68 1.96
N TRP A 113 -5.48 3.34 3.00
CA TRP A 113 -6.44 4.26 3.61
C TRP A 113 -5.77 5.43 4.32
N LEU A 114 -4.61 5.21 4.95
CA LEU A 114 -3.79 6.30 5.49
C LEU A 114 -3.26 7.21 4.38
N THR A 115 -2.93 6.67 3.20
CA THR A 115 -2.55 7.47 2.04
C THR A 115 -3.72 8.32 1.53
N CYS A 116 -4.95 7.79 1.59
CA CYS A 116 -6.17 8.58 1.32
C CYS A 116 -6.30 9.74 2.30
N LEU A 117 -6.19 9.46 3.60
CA LEU A 117 -6.23 10.47 4.66
C LEU A 117 -5.14 11.55 4.44
N LEU A 118 -3.93 11.14 4.05
CA LEU A 118 -2.83 12.04 3.71
C LEU A 118 -3.19 12.98 2.56
N ALA A 119 -3.87 12.49 1.52
CA ALA A 119 -4.32 13.32 0.40
C ALA A 119 -5.37 14.35 0.85
N ILE A 120 -6.33 13.94 1.68
CA ILE A 120 -7.39 14.81 2.23
C ILE A 120 -6.81 15.91 3.13
N ILE A 121 -5.89 15.56 4.02
CA ILE A 121 -5.25 16.54 4.91
C ILE A 121 -4.41 17.54 4.10
N ARG A 122 -3.62 17.06 3.12
CA ARG A 122 -2.86 17.95 2.23
C ARG A 122 -3.77 18.91 1.48
N TYR A 123 -4.87 18.41 0.93
CA TYR A 123 -5.88 19.23 0.27
C TYR A 123 -6.46 20.29 1.23
N THR A 124 -6.81 19.91 2.46
CA THR A 124 -7.39 20.82 3.45
C THR A 124 -6.42 21.94 3.84
N ILE A 125 -5.14 21.61 4.06
CA ILE A 125 -4.09 22.57 4.40
C ILE A 125 -3.87 23.58 3.25
N ILE A 126 -3.87 23.10 2.00
CA ILE A 126 -3.61 23.95 0.83
C ILE A 126 -4.82 24.82 0.46
N SER A 127 -6.04 24.30 0.64
CA SER A 127 -7.26 24.99 0.23
C SER A 127 -7.69 26.09 1.21
N LYS A 128 -7.25 26.02 2.47
CA LYS A 128 -7.59 27.01 3.49
C LYS A 128 -6.50 28.07 3.62
N THR A 129 -6.82 29.30 3.25
CA THR A 129 -5.93 30.45 3.32
C THR A 129 -5.67 30.85 4.78
N LYS A 130 -4.47 30.52 5.28
CA LYS A 130 -3.77 31.11 6.45
C LYS A 130 -4.04 30.66 7.90
N GLN A 131 -4.99 29.79 8.27
CA GLN A 131 -5.17 29.55 9.73
C GLN A 131 -5.72 28.19 10.22
N THR A 132 -5.78 27.16 9.38
CA THR A 132 -6.09 25.81 9.90
C THR A 132 -4.82 25.06 10.24
N SER A 133 -4.38 25.24 11.49
CA SER A 133 -3.50 24.30 12.17
C SER A 133 -4.25 22.98 12.34
N VAL A 134 -3.87 21.96 11.56
CA VAL A 134 -4.37 20.59 11.77
C VAL A 134 -3.62 20.03 12.98
N ASN A 135 -4.34 19.80 14.07
CA ASN A 135 -3.75 19.32 15.32
C ASN A 135 -3.27 17.86 15.16
N SER A 136 -2.00 17.61 15.46
CA SER A 136 -1.37 16.29 15.38
C SER A 136 -2.05 15.23 16.26
N THR A 137 -2.67 15.63 17.38
CA THR A 137 -3.42 14.70 18.24
C THR A 137 -4.66 14.15 17.55
N HIS A 138 -5.44 14.98 16.86
CA HIS A 138 -6.59 14.53 16.08
C HIS A 138 -6.15 13.62 14.93
N VAL A 139 -5.03 13.92 14.29
CA VAL A 139 -4.48 13.06 13.22
C VAL A 139 -4.07 11.69 13.76
N MET A 140 -3.43 11.64 14.93
CA MET A 140 -3.08 10.37 15.58
C MET A 140 -4.35 9.55 15.89
N ILE A 141 -5.40 10.17 16.41
CA ILE A 141 -6.69 9.50 16.66
C ILE A 141 -7.27 8.96 15.35
N LEU A 142 -7.28 9.75 14.27
CA LEU A 142 -7.78 9.30 12.96
C LEU A 142 -6.99 8.11 12.42
N ILE A 143 -5.67 8.08 12.59
CA ILE A 143 -4.84 6.94 12.17
C ILE A 143 -5.27 5.66 12.89
N TRP A 144 -5.41 5.71 14.21
CA TRP A 144 -5.85 4.55 14.99
C TRP A 144 -7.28 4.12 14.68
N LEU A 145 -8.18 5.08 14.43
CA LEU A 145 -9.55 4.79 14.01
C LEU A 145 -9.59 4.10 12.63
N VAL A 146 -8.82 4.58 11.66
CA VAL A 146 -8.70 3.91 10.35
C VAL A 146 -8.14 2.50 10.51
N ALA A 147 -7.05 2.34 11.28
CA ALA A 147 -6.47 1.03 11.53
C ALA A 147 -7.48 0.06 12.16
N LEU A 148 -8.23 0.51 13.17
CA LEU A 148 -9.27 -0.28 13.82
C LEU A 148 -10.40 -0.66 12.84
N LEU A 149 -10.89 0.28 12.04
CA LEU A 149 -11.96 0.03 11.06
C LEU A 149 -11.54 -1.04 10.05
N ILE A 150 -10.31 -0.96 9.54
CA ILE A 150 -9.80 -1.94 8.57
C ILE A 150 -9.63 -3.30 9.23
N CYS A 151 -9.12 -3.37 10.47
CA CYS A 151 -9.05 -4.63 11.21
C CYS A 151 -10.44 -5.27 11.39
N LEU A 152 -11.47 -4.49 11.73
CA LEU A 152 -12.85 -4.98 11.85
C LEU A 152 -13.40 -5.50 10.52
N LEU A 153 -13.15 -4.78 9.42
CA LEU A 153 -13.55 -5.20 8.08
C LEU A 153 -12.86 -6.50 7.64
N MET A 154 -11.68 -6.81 8.17
CA MET A 154 -10.92 -8.02 7.85
C MET A 154 -11.34 -9.27 8.61
N ILE A 155 -12.12 -9.14 9.69
CA ILE A 155 -12.56 -10.29 10.51
C ILE A 155 -13.16 -11.42 9.66
N PRO A 156 -14.08 -11.19 8.71
CA PRO A 156 -14.62 -12.28 7.88
C PRO A 156 -13.54 -13.04 7.11
N ASN A 157 -12.56 -12.33 6.55
CA ASN A 157 -11.47 -12.95 5.78
C ASN A 157 -10.56 -13.83 6.64
N TYR A 158 -10.33 -13.44 7.90
CA TYR A 158 -9.58 -14.26 8.86
C TYR A 158 -10.30 -15.57 9.20
N LEU A 159 -11.63 -15.64 9.06
CA LEU A 159 -12.44 -16.82 9.41
C LEU A 159 -12.63 -17.80 8.24
N VAL A 160 -12.39 -17.37 6.99
CA VAL A 160 -12.63 -18.19 5.79
C VAL A 160 -11.64 -19.36 5.67
N TRP A 161 -10.38 -19.15 6.02
CA TRP A 161 -9.30 -20.06 5.68
C TRP A 161 -8.95 -21.02 6.82
N ASN A 162 -8.90 -22.33 6.54
CA ASN A 162 -8.44 -23.34 7.47
C ASN A 162 -7.41 -24.30 6.85
N VAL A 163 -6.63 -24.95 7.71
CA VAL A 163 -5.65 -25.96 7.30
C VAL A 163 -6.22 -27.35 7.49
N VAL A 164 -6.33 -28.09 6.38
CA VAL A 164 -6.85 -29.46 6.31
C VAL A 164 -5.75 -30.43 5.86
N CYS A 165 -5.84 -31.69 6.29
CA CYS A 165 -4.94 -32.74 5.81
C CYS A 165 -5.55 -33.40 4.57
N VAL A 166 -4.82 -33.43 3.47
CA VAL A 166 -5.26 -34.03 2.20
C VAL A 166 -4.24 -35.09 1.77
N PRO A 167 -4.67 -36.24 1.22
CA PRO A 167 -3.75 -37.23 0.68
C PRO A 167 -2.83 -36.63 -0.40
N ALA A 168 -1.52 -36.89 -0.30
CA ALA A 168 -0.49 -36.29 -1.15
C ALA A 168 -0.72 -36.57 -2.64
N HIS A 169 -1.17 -37.78 -2.99
CA HIS A 169 -1.46 -38.19 -4.36
C HIS A 169 -2.56 -37.36 -5.05
N LYS A 170 -3.45 -36.69 -4.29
CA LYS A 170 -4.50 -35.82 -4.86
C LYS A 170 -3.96 -34.46 -5.29
N LEU A 171 -2.91 -33.97 -4.63
CA LEU A 171 -2.33 -32.64 -4.86
C LEU A 171 -1.07 -32.71 -5.73
N LEU A 172 -0.28 -33.76 -5.58
CA LEU A 172 0.99 -33.97 -6.27
C LEU A 172 0.96 -35.34 -7.00
N PRO A 173 0.10 -35.50 -8.01
CA PRO A 173 -0.08 -36.78 -8.71
C PRO A 173 1.19 -37.22 -9.47
N THR A 174 2.10 -36.29 -9.77
CA THR A 174 3.37 -36.54 -10.46
C THR A 174 4.49 -36.99 -9.52
N SER A 175 4.39 -36.70 -8.22
CA SER A 175 5.42 -37.05 -7.23
C SER A 175 5.04 -38.24 -6.35
N TYR A 176 3.76 -38.64 -6.33
CA TYR A 176 3.27 -39.70 -5.46
C TYR A 176 2.41 -40.74 -6.19
N PRO A 177 2.66 -42.04 -5.98
CA PRO A 177 1.80 -43.08 -6.51
C PRO A 177 0.41 -43.03 -5.87
N LEU A 178 -0.61 -43.48 -6.61
CA LEU A 178 -2.02 -43.48 -6.18
C LEU A 178 -2.25 -44.21 -4.84
N ASN A 179 -1.38 -45.17 -4.52
CA ASN A 179 -1.43 -46.00 -3.30
C ASN A 179 -0.68 -45.37 -2.11
N SER A 180 -0.14 -44.16 -2.25
CA SER A 180 0.56 -43.48 -1.16
C SER A 180 -0.41 -43.07 -0.05
N THR A 181 -0.09 -43.45 1.18
CA THR A 181 -0.78 -43.05 2.42
C THR A 181 -0.26 -41.72 2.98
N GLU A 182 0.72 -41.09 2.33
CA GLU A 182 1.24 -39.80 2.78
C GLU A 182 0.18 -38.70 2.68
N THR A 183 0.14 -37.84 3.69
CA THR A 183 -0.78 -36.69 3.77
C THR A 183 -0.01 -35.39 3.79
N VAL A 184 -0.54 -34.39 3.09
CA VAL A 184 -0.02 -33.02 3.03
C VAL A 184 -1.01 -32.07 3.70
N TYR A 185 -0.49 -31.08 4.41
CA TYR A 185 -1.29 -29.99 4.96
C TYR A 185 -1.58 -28.96 3.86
N TRP A 186 -2.87 -28.72 3.59
CA TRP A 186 -3.33 -27.82 2.55
C TRP A 186 -4.30 -26.78 3.11
N VAL A 187 -4.43 -25.65 2.41
CA VAL A 187 -5.35 -24.56 2.77
C VAL A 187 -6.68 -24.76 2.05
N SER A 188 -7.78 -24.84 2.82
CA SER A 188 -9.12 -24.98 2.27
C SER A 188 -10.08 -23.97 2.91
N SER A 189 -11.09 -23.56 2.14
CA SER A 189 -12.18 -22.71 2.61
C SER A 189 -13.02 -23.51 3.60
N ALA A 190 -13.02 -23.11 4.87
CA ALA A 190 -13.75 -23.80 5.94
C ALA A 190 -15.22 -23.41 6.03
N THR A 191 -15.55 -22.28 5.44
CA THR A 191 -16.89 -21.68 5.48
C THR A 191 -17.56 -21.87 4.13
N GLY A 192 -18.86 -22.18 4.11
CA GLY A 192 -19.61 -22.38 2.87
C GLY A 192 -19.56 -21.18 1.91
N GLU A 193 -20.04 -21.39 0.67
CA GLU A 193 -19.90 -20.42 -0.44
C GLU A 193 -20.33 -18.98 -0.13
N SER A 194 -21.26 -18.76 0.81
CA SER A 194 -21.77 -17.43 1.13
C SER A 194 -20.72 -16.53 1.80
N LEU A 195 -19.98 -17.04 2.78
CA LEU A 195 -18.97 -16.28 3.53
C LEU A 195 -17.75 -15.93 2.67
N GLU A 196 -17.40 -16.82 1.74
CA GLU A 196 -16.34 -16.59 0.76
C GLU A 196 -16.73 -15.45 -0.20
N LYS A 197 -17.96 -15.50 -0.75
CA LYS A 197 -18.49 -14.45 -1.64
C LYS A 197 -18.57 -13.09 -0.94
N ILE A 198 -19.05 -13.05 0.30
CA ILE A 198 -19.16 -11.81 1.09
C ILE A 198 -17.76 -11.25 1.38
N SER A 199 -16.83 -12.09 1.84
CA SER A 199 -15.45 -11.67 2.13
C SER A 199 -14.80 -11.12 0.86
N PHE A 200 -14.92 -11.84 -0.26
CA PHE A 200 -14.41 -11.38 -1.56
C PHE A 200 -15.01 -10.03 -1.98
N GLY A 201 -16.31 -9.84 -1.80
CA GLY A 201 -17.00 -8.57 -2.10
C GLY A 201 -16.47 -7.40 -1.28
N ILE A 202 -16.35 -7.58 0.05
CA ILE A 202 -15.80 -6.56 0.96
C ILE A 202 -14.36 -6.21 0.57
N LEU A 203 -13.53 -7.22 0.30
CA LEU A 203 -12.14 -7.04 -0.14
C LEU A 203 -12.05 -6.24 -1.45
N ALA A 204 -12.84 -6.61 -2.45
CA ALA A 204 -12.78 -5.98 -3.75
C ALA A 204 -13.26 -4.52 -3.70
N ILE A 205 -14.39 -4.25 -3.05
CA ILE A 205 -15.03 -2.94 -3.07
C ILE A 205 -14.35 -2.00 -2.05
N CYS A 206 -14.32 -2.39 -0.78
CA CYS A 206 -13.90 -1.51 0.31
C CYS A 206 -12.38 -1.37 0.42
N LEU A 207 -11.60 -2.40 0.07
CA LEU A 207 -10.15 -2.34 0.24
C LEU A 207 -9.36 -2.06 -1.03
N LYS A 208 -9.97 -2.19 -2.21
CA LYS A 208 -9.29 -1.92 -3.49
C LYS A 208 -9.94 -0.77 -4.25
N ILE A 209 -11.21 -0.92 -4.65
CA ILE A 209 -11.86 0.06 -5.55
C ILE A 209 -12.07 1.41 -4.86
N SER A 210 -12.63 1.41 -3.65
CA SER A 210 -12.92 2.63 -2.90
C SER A 210 -11.69 3.52 -2.63
N PRO A 211 -10.58 3.02 -2.04
CA PRO A 211 -9.42 3.86 -1.77
C PRO A 211 -8.79 4.42 -3.05
N VAL A 212 -8.77 3.66 -4.14
CA VAL A 212 -8.23 4.12 -5.42
C VAL A 212 -9.05 5.28 -5.99
N LEU A 213 -10.38 5.19 -5.96
CA LEU A 213 -11.24 6.29 -6.42
C LEU A 213 -11.04 7.56 -5.57
N ILE A 214 -10.99 7.42 -4.25
CA ILE A 214 -10.74 8.54 -3.33
C ILE A 214 -9.37 9.18 -3.64
N LEU A 215 -8.32 8.38 -3.79
CA LEU A 215 -6.99 8.88 -4.12
C LEU A 215 -6.95 9.64 -5.44
N ILE A 216 -7.59 9.12 -6.49
CA ILE A 216 -7.64 9.77 -7.80
C ILE A 216 -8.34 11.13 -7.67
N ILE A 217 -9.52 11.16 -7.04
CA ILE A 217 -10.30 12.39 -6.86
C ILE A 217 -9.46 13.43 -6.09
N PHE A 218 -8.98 13.10 -4.89
CA PHE A 218 -8.23 14.07 -4.07
C PHE A 218 -6.90 14.48 -4.70
N SER A 219 -6.23 13.60 -5.44
CA SER A 219 -5.00 13.95 -6.17
C SER A 219 -5.28 14.96 -7.28
N ILE A 220 -6.36 14.78 -8.05
CA ILE A 220 -6.78 15.74 -9.09
C ILE A 220 -7.12 17.09 -8.45
N LEU A 221 -7.97 17.09 -7.40
CA LEU A 221 -8.34 18.32 -6.70
C LEU A 221 -7.11 19.06 -6.13
N LEU A 222 -6.16 18.31 -5.57
CA LEU A 222 -4.91 18.85 -5.04
C LEU A 222 -4.08 19.52 -6.15
N ILE A 223 -3.89 18.84 -7.28
CA ILE A 223 -3.11 19.37 -8.41
C ILE A 223 -3.76 20.64 -8.96
N LEU A 224 -5.09 20.67 -9.09
CA LEU A 224 -5.83 21.84 -9.55
C LEU A 224 -5.65 23.04 -8.60
N ASN A 225 -5.78 22.82 -7.29
CA ASN A 225 -5.59 23.88 -6.30
C ASN A 225 -4.15 24.41 -6.26
N ILE A 226 -3.15 23.52 -6.37
CA ILE A 226 -1.74 23.93 -6.45
C ILE A 226 -1.49 24.76 -7.71
N ARG A 227 -2.03 24.34 -8.86
CA ARG A 227 -1.90 25.09 -10.13
C ARG A 227 -2.56 26.47 -10.02
N HIS A 228 -3.75 26.55 -9.45
CA HIS A 228 -4.46 27.81 -9.25
C HIS A 228 -3.69 28.75 -8.29
N ALA A 229 -3.23 28.25 -7.14
CA ALA A 229 -2.43 29.03 -6.19
C ALA A 229 -1.12 29.52 -6.81
N ARG A 230 -0.47 28.68 -7.65
CA ARG A 230 0.74 29.06 -8.39
C ARG A 230 0.46 30.19 -9.38
N GLN A 231 -0.62 30.11 -10.16
CA GLN A 231 -1.00 31.18 -11.09
C GLN A 231 -1.26 32.51 -10.39
N ILE A 232 -1.96 32.50 -9.25
CA ILE A 232 -2.18 33.72 -8.44
C ILE A 232 -0.84 34.29 -7.98
N ARG A 233 0.07 33.45 -7.48
CA ARG A 233 1.39 33.88 -7.00
C ARG A 233 2.23 34.49 -8.13
N GLU A 234 2.18 33.92 -9.34
CA GLU A 234 2.88 34.45 -10.52
C GLU A 234 2.30 35.81 -10.96
N ARG A 235 0.96 35.97 -10.97
CA ARG A 235 0.30 37.26 -11.26
C ARG A 235 0.67 38.34 -10.23
N LEU A 236 0.64 38.01 -8.94
CA LEU A 236 1.02 38.95 -7.88
C LEU A 236 2.50 39.35 -7.99
N ARG A 237 3.39 38.41 -8.31
CA ARG A 237 4.81 38.71 -8.54
C ARG A 237 5.00 39.66 -9.72
N HIS A 238 4.28 39.43 -10.83
CA HIS A 238 4.36 40.30 -12.00
C HIS A 238 3.80 41.71 -11.72
N ASN A 239 2.63 41.79 -11.07
CA ASN A 239 2.04 43.06 -10.65
C ASN A 239 2.95 43.84 -9.70
N TYR A 240 3.58 43.17 -8.72
CA TYR A 240 4.54 43.81 -7.81
C TYR A 240 5.77 44.33 -8.56
N SER A 241 6.33 43.56 -9.49
CA SER A 241 7.45 44.03 -10.31
C SER A 241 7.10 45.22 -11.22
N SER A 242 5.88 45.24 -11.77
CA SER A 242 5.37 46.35 -12.58
C SER A 242 5.11 47.63 -11.76
N ILE A 243 4.60 47.49 -10.54
CA ILE A 243 4.39 48.64 -9.64
C ILE A 243 5.75 49.25 -9.25
N ASN A 244 6.74 48.41 -8.89
CA ASN A 244 8.07 48.90 -8.53
C ASN A 244 8.83 49.56 -9.69
N SER A 245 8.70 49.04 -10.92
CA SER A 245 9.30 49.70 -12.09
C SER A 245 8.64 51.06 -12.37
N SER A 246 7.31 51.14 -12.26
CA SER A 246 6.55 52.37 -12.48
C SER A 246 6.84 53.43 -11.40
N SER A 247 7.04 53.03 -10.14
CA SER A 247 7.42 53.95 -9.08
C SER A 247 8.84 54.48 -9.27
N ASN A 248 9.78 53.63 -9.68
CA ASN A 248 11.17 54.05 -9.93
C ASN A 248 11.26 55.04 -11.10
N ILE A 249 10.52 54.81 -12.19
CA ILE A 249 10.46 55.74 -13.34
C ILE A 249 9.86 57.10 -12.92
N LYS A 250 8.81 57.11 -12.08
CA LYS A 250 8.24 58.36 -11.55
C LYS A 250 9.21 59.14 -10.66
N VAL A 251 10.04 58.45 -9.89
CA VAL A 251 11.08 59.09 -9.06
C VAL A 251 12.15 59.71 -9.96
N GLU A 252 12.61 58.97 -10.98
CA GLU A 252 13.65 59.42 -11.91
C GLU A 252 13.21 60.63 -12.77
N MET A 253 11.94 60.68 -13.18
CA MET A 253 11.35 61.84 -13.85
C MET A 253 11.27 63.08 -12.95
N ARG A 254 11.04 62.92 -11.64
CA ARG A 254 10.99 64.04 -10.70
C ARG A 254 12.37 64.66 -10.48
N THR A 255 13.42 63.86 -10.41
CA THR A 255 14.79 64.34 -10.27
C THR A 255 15.30 65.05 -11.53
N THR A 256 14.86 64.62 -12.72
CA THR A 256 15.23 65.27 -13.99
C THR A 256 14.50 66.59 -14.21
N THR A 257 13.26 66.75 -13.75
CA THR A 257 12.56 68.06 -13.78
C THR A 257 13.08 69.09 -12.79
N MET A 258 13.85 68.68 -11.78
CA MET A 258 14.41 69.61 -10.77
C MET A 258 15.75 70.24 -11.22
N LEU A 259 16.30 69.80 -12.36
CA LEU A 259 17.59 70.22 -12.90
C LEU A 259 17.46 71.17 -14.12
N VAL A 260 16.25 71.64 -14.43
CA VAL A 260 15.97 72.65 -15.46
C VAL A 260 15.39 73.89 -14.79
#